data_AF-A0A9X1B789-F1
#
_entry.id   AF-A0A9X1B789-F1
#
_cell.length_a   1.000
_cell.length_b   1.000
_cell.length_c   1.000
_cell.angle_alpha   90.00
_cell.angle_beta   90.00
_cell.angle_gamma   90.00
#
_symmetry.space_group_name_H-M   'P 1'
#
loop_
_entity.id
_entity.type
_entity.pdbx_description
1 polymer ?
#
loop_
_entity_poly.entity_id
_entity_poly.type
_entity_poly.pdbx_seq_one_letter_code
_entity_poly.pdbx_strand_id
1 'polypeptide(L)'
;MKHQRNASKLLTAETLARLAGESLRRLDPRWLARNPVMFVVGVGTLVTLWLTGDALLAGRPWGFDLAISLVLLFTLLFANAAEALAEARGRAQAESLRSTREQLVARRVRGKGFGNGSGQGDDEEQVPATALRRGD
;
A
#
# COMPACT_ATOMS: atom_id res chain seq x y z
N MET A 1 -29.53 17.95 -1.15
CA MET A 1 -29.23 16.51 -1.13
C MET A 1 -29.14 15.95 -2.55
N LYS A 2 -27.98 16.08 -3.24
CA LYS A 2 -27.81 15.60 -4.64
C LYS A 2 -26.36 15.14 -4.87
N HIS A 3 -25.95 13.99 -4.32
CA HIS A 3 -24.66 13.36 -4.66
C HIS A 3 -24.68 11.84 -4.83
N GLN A 4 -25.84 11.17 -4.92
CA GLN A 4 -25.93 9.70 -4.99
C GLN A 4 -26.06 9.09 -6.40
N ARG A 5 -25.54 9.72 -7.47
CA ARG A 5 -25.74 9.21 -8.86
C ARG A 5 -24.50 8.73 -9.61
N ASN A 6 -23.31 8.76 -9.01
CA ASN A 6 -22.06 8.43 -9.71
C ASN A 6 -21.41 7.09 -9.32
N ALA A 7 -21.84 6.44 -8.24
CA ALA A 7 -21.27 5.16 -7.80
C ALA A 7 -21.60 3.99 -8.76
N SER A 8 -22.78 4.03 -9.39
CA SER A 8 -23.29 2.95 -10.24
C SER A 8 -22.55 2.79 -11.58
N LYS A 9 -21.80 3.81 -12.02
CA LYS A 9 -20.98 3.73 -13.25
C LYS A 9 -19.64 3.00 -13.05
N LEU A 10 -19.22 2.81 -11.80
CA LEU A 10 -17.95 2.12 -11.49
C LEU A 10 -18.12 0.60 -11.32
N LEU A 11 -19.34 0.13 -11.08
CA LEU A 11 -19.69 -1.27 -10.85
C LEU A 11 -20.55 -1.85 -11.98
N THR A 12 -20.27 -1.46 -13.22
CA THR A 12 -20.94 -2.06 -14.38
C THR A 12 -20.34 -3.44 -14.64
N ALA A 13 -21.16 -4.40 -15.09
CA ALA A 13 -20.72 -5.78 -15.37
C ALA A 13 -19.52 -5.83 -16.32
N GLU A 14 -19.45 -4.89 -17.26
CA GLU A 14 -18.34 -4.72 -18.20
C GLU A 14 -17.05 -4.27 -17.50
N THR A 15 -17.14 -3.37 -16.50
CA THR A 15 -16.00 -2.94 -15.67
C THR A 15 -15.49 -4.08 -14.80
N LEU A 16 -16.39 -4.87 -14.21
CA LEU A 16 -16.05 -6.06 -13.42
C LEU A 16 -15.40 -7.16 -14.28
N ALA A 17 -15.92 -7.41 -15.48
CA ALA A 17 -15.33 -8.38 -16.42
C ALA A 17 -13.94 -7.95 -16.89
N ARG A 18 -13.75 -6.65 -17.15
CA ARG A 18 -12.46 -6.07 -17.51
C ARG A 18 -11.45 -6.18 -16.37
N LEU A 19 -11.85 -5.84 -15.14
CA LEU A 19 -11.02 -5.97 -13.94
C LEU A 19 -10.70 -7.44 -13.61
N ALA A 20 -11.63 -8.37 -13.82
CA ALA A 20 -11.40 -9.80 -13.65
C ALA A 20 -10.36 -10.33 -14.67
N GLY A 21 -10.49 -9.95 -15.95
CA GLY A 21 -9.51 -10.29 -16.98
C GLY A 21 -8.13 -9.68 -16.73
N GLU A 22 -8.09 -8.46 -16.18
CA GLU A 22 -6.85 -7.77 -15.80
C GLU A 22 -6.21 -8.38 -14.53
N SER A 23 -7.02 -8.87 -13.59
CA SER A 23 -6.59 -9.63 -12.41
C SER A 23 -6.03 -11.01 -12.79
N LEU A 24 -6.64 -11.70 -13.76
CA LEU A 24 -6.14 -12.94 -14.34
C LEU A 24 -4.79 -12.73 -15.07
N ARG A 25 -4.62 -11.59 -15.76
CA ARG A 25 -3.33 -11.21 -16.35
C ARG A 25 -2.27 -10.83 -15.31
N ARG A 26 -2.69 -10.33 -14.14
CA ARG A 26 -1.80 -10.03 -12.99
C ARG A 26 -1.48 -11.24 -12.12
N LEU A 27 -2.03 -12.42 -12.41
CA LEU A 27 -1.50 -13.71 -11.94
C LEU A 27 -0.18 -14.10 -12.63
N ASP A 28 0.58 -13.11 -13.09
CA ASP A 28 1.90 -13.30 -13.67
C ASP A 28 2.83 -13.82 -12.55
N PRO A 29 3.36 -15.05 -12.65
CA PRO A 29 4.10 -15.74 -11.58
C PRO A 29 5.32 -14.94 -11.10
N ARG A 30 5.80 -14.00 -11.92
CA ARG A 30 6.95 -13.13 -11.65
C ARG A 30 6.68 -12.09 -10.56
N TRP A 31 5.44 -11.63 -10.38
CA TRP A 31 5.09 -10.65 -9.33
C TRP A 31 4.87 -11.33 -7.97
N LEU A 32 4.23 -12.51 -7.99
CA LEU A 32 4.04 -13.33 -6.80
C LEU A 32 5.35 -13.93 -6.26
N ALA A 33 6.39 -14.10 -7.09
CA ALA A 33 7.69 -14.67 -6.67
C ALA A 33 8.43 -13.87 -5.59
N ARG A 34 8.10 -12.59 -5.36
CA ARG A 34 8.62 -11.81 -4.23
C ARG A 34 8.00 -12.18 -2.89
N ASN A 35 6.77 -12.71 -2.91
CA ASN A 35 6.03 -13.19 -1.75
C ASN A 35 5.76 -14.70 -1.91
N PRO A 36 6.71 -15.58 -1.53
CA PRO A 36 6.67 -17.01 -1.85
C PRO A 36 5.43 -17.72 -1.33
N VAL A 37 4.90 -17.28 -0.18
CA VAL A 37 3.66 -17.83 0.39
C VAL A 37 2.46 -17.48 -0.49
N MET A 38 2.34 -16.22 -0.92
CA MET A 38 1.25 -15.78 -1.80
C MET A 38 1.30 -16.49 -3.16
N PHE A 39 2.51 -16.74 -3.68
CA PHE A 39 2.73 -17.51 -4.91
C PHE A 39 2.14 -18.91 -4.86
N VAL A 40 2.47 -19.69 -3.82
CA VAL A 40 2.00 -21.08 -3.68
C VAL A 40 0.47 -21.11 -3.58
N VAL A 41 -0.14 -20.19 -2.84
CA VAL A 41 -1.61 -20.08 -2.73
C VAL A 41 -2.24 -19.69 -4.08
N GLY A 42 -1.61 -18.79 -4.83
CA GLY A 42 -2.01 -18.40 -6.18
C GLY A 42 -2.03 -19.58 -7.16
N VAL A 43 -0.95 -20.35 -7.19
CA VAL A 43 -0.86 -21.56 -8.01
C VAL A 43 -1.87 -22.62 -7.58
N GLY A 44 -2.03 -22.84 -6.26
CA GLY A 44 -3.02 -23.77 -5.72
C GLY A 44 -4.44 -23.41 -6.17
N THR A 45 -4.80 -22.13 -6.11
CA THR A 45 -6.10 -21.61 -6.54
C THR A 45 -6.35 -21.88 -8.02
N LEU A 46 -5.35 -21.69 -8.89
CA LEU A 46 -5.47 -21.98 -10.32
C LEU A 46 -5.67 -23.47 -10.59
N VAL A 47 -4.91 -24.33 -9.89
CA VAL A 47 -5.02 -25.78 -10.04
C VAL A 47 -6.41 -26.27 -9.61
N THR A 48 -6.92 -25.82 -8.47
CA THR A 48 -8.25 -26.23 -8.00
C THR A 48 -9.36 -25.68 -8.88
N LEU A 49 -9.19 -24.48 -9.44
CA LEU A 49 -10.15 -23.89 -10.37
C LEU A 49 -10.19 -24.67 -11.70
N TRP A 50 -9.03 -25.13 -12.18
CA TRP A 50 -8.97 -26.03 -13.33
C TRP A 50 -9.65 -27.36 -13.00
N LEU A 51 -9.32 -28.02 -11.89
CA LEU A 51 -9.97 -29.26 -11.48
C LEU A 51 -11.50 -29.13 -11.41
N THR A 52 -11.99 -27.99 -10.91
CA THR A 52 -13.41 -27.66 -10.89
C THR A 52 -14.00 -27.61 -12.31
N GLY A 53 -13.32 -26.93 -13.25
CA GLY A 53 -13.76 -26.84 -14.65
C GLY A 53 -13.72 -28.19 -15.38
N ASP A 54 -12.69 -28.99 -15.14
CA ASP A 54 -12.55 -30.35 -15.68
C ASP A 54 -13.64 -31.29 -15.12
N ALA A 55 -13.94 -31.20 -13.83
CA ALA A 55 -15.04 -31.94 -13.22
C ALA A 55 -16.39 -31.52 -13.80
N LEU A 56 -16.62 -30.23 -14.01
CA LEU A 56 -17.83 -29.68 -14.59
C LEU A 56 -18.04 -30.16 -16.04
N LEU A 57 -17.00 -30.09 -16.88
CA LEU A 57 -17.05 -30.54 -18.28
C LEU A 57 -17.25 -32.06 -18.41
N ALA A 58 -16.70 -32.83 -17.46
CA ALA A 58 -16.86 -34.28 -17.41
C ALA A 58 -18.14 -34.75 -16.69
N GLY A 59 -19.00 -33.83 -16.22
CA GLY A 59 -20.23 -34.17 -15.49
C GLY A 59 -20.01 -34.85 -14.13
N ARG A 60 -18.82 -34.70 -13.54
CA ARG A 60 -18.46 -35.24 -12.22
C ARG A 60 -18.87 -34.26 -11.11
N PRO A 61 -18.98 -34.72 -9.84
CA PRO A 61 -19.19 -33.81 -8.71
C PRO A 61 -18.07 -32.78 -8.62
N TRP A 62 -18.41 -31.49 -8.73
CA TRP A 62 -17.46 -30.36 -8.75
C TRP A 62 -17.61 -29.41 -7.56
N GLY A 63 -18.63 -29.61 -6.72
CA GLY A 63 -18.99 -28.66 -5.65
C GLY A 63 -17.89 -28.49 -4.59
N PHE A 64 -17.16 -29.57 -4.28
CA PHE A 64 -16.05 -29.54 -3.33
C PHE A 64 -14.86 -28.74 -3.87
N ASP A 65 -14.44 -29.01 -5.12
CA ASP A 65 -13.34 -28.32 -5.77
C ASP A 65 -13.65 -26.82 -5.94
N LEU A 66 -14.90 -26.48 -6.25
CA LEU A 66 -15.34 -25.09 -6.31
C LEU A 66 -15.26 -24.42 -4.94
N ALA A 67 -15.73 -25.08 -3.88
CA ALA A 67 -15.68 -24.53 -2.53
C ALA A 67 -14.24 -24.22 -2.09
N ILE A 68 -13.30 -25.15 -2.35
CA ILE A 68 -11.88 -24.92 -2.08
C ILE A 68 -11.37 -23.74 -2.91
N SER A 69 -11.65 -23.71 -4.21
CA SER A 69 -11.21 -22.63 -5.10
C SER A 69 -11.71 -21.26 -4.63
N LEU A 70 -12.96 -21.17 -4.17
CA LEU A 70 -13.54 -19.93 -3.64
C LEU A 70 -12.88 -19.49 -2.33
N VAL A 71 -12.61 -20.43 -1.42
CA VAL A 71 -11.90 -20.12 -0.17
C VAL A 71 -10.48 -19.63 -0.48
N LEU A 72 -9.74 -20.32 -1.35
CA LEU A 72 -8.40 -19.90 -1.73
C LEU A 72 -8.40 -18.53 -2.41
N LEU A 73 -9.35 -18.27 -3.32
CA LEU A 73 -9.51 -16.96 -3.94
C LEU A 73 -9.80 -15.86 -2.90
N PHE A 74 -10.67 -16.14 -1.94
CA PHE A 74 -10.98 -15.20 -0.85
C PHE A 74 -9.73 -14.91 0.00
N THR A 75 -8.93 -15.91 0.33
CA THR A 75 -7.69 -15.72 1.10
C THR A 75 -6.67 -14.85 0.37
N LEU A 76 -6.55 -14.98 -0.96
CA LEU A 76 -5.67 -14.14 -1.77
C LEU A 76 -6.13 -12.68 -1.79
N LEU A 77 -7.43 -12.46 -1.97
CA LEU A 77 -8.01 -11.11 -1.92
C LEU A 77 -7.75 -10.45 -0.56
N PHE A 78 -7.94 -11.21 0.52
CA PHE A 78 -7.72 -10.70 1.88
C PHE A 78 -6.24 -10.43 2.16
N ALA A 79 -5.33 -11.32 1.73
CA ALA A 79 -3.89 -11.14 1.88
C ALA A 79 -3.42 -9.85 1.19
N ASN A 80 -3.83 -9.63 -0.06
CA ASN A 80 -3.49 -8.42 -0.81
C ASN A 80 -4.04 -7.15 -0.16
N ALA A 81 -5.27 -7.21 0.37
CA ALA A 81 -5.88 -6.10 1.08
C ALA A 81 -5.15 -5.79 2.41
N ALA A 82 -4.74 -6.83 3.15
CA ALA A 82 -4.01 -6.71 4.39
C ALA A 82 -2.62 -6.08 4.19
N GLU A 83 -1.90 -6.49 3.14
CA GLU A 83 -0.60 -5.92 2.77
C GLU A 83 -0.74 -4.43 2.39
N ALA A 84 -1.72 -4.09 1.54
CA ALA A 84 -1.99 -2.71 1.17
C ALA A 84 -2.37 -1.83 2.38
N LEU A 85 -3.16 -2.36 3.31
CA LEU A 85 -3.54 -1.66 4.55
C LEU A 85 -2.34 -1.45 5.48
N ALA A 86 -1.44 -2.44 5.57
CA ALA A 86 -0.21 -2.33 6.35
C ALA A 86 0.69 -1.21 5.80
N GLU A 87 0.88 -1.15 4.48
CA GLU A 87 1.64 -0.08 3.85
C GLU A 87 0.99 1.30 4.01
N ALA A 88 -0.34 1.39 3.91
CA ALA A 88 -1.06 2.65 4.00
C ALA A 88 -0.83 3.37 5.35
N ARG A 89 -0.80 2.61 6.46
CA ARG A 89 -0.51 3.18 7.78
C ARG A 89 0.96 3.58 7.93
N GLY A 90 1.88 2.79 7.40
CA GLY A 90 3.32 3.10 7.41
C GLY A 90 3.64 4.38 6.63
N ARG A 91 3.04 4.57 5.45
CA ARG A 91 3.21 5.78 4.64
C ARG A 91 2.62 7.00 5.33
N ALA A 92 1.41 6.90 5.88
CA ALA A 92 0.77 8.02 6.57
C ALA A 92 1.58 8.50 7.80
N GLN A 93 2.20 7.57 8.55
CA GLN A 93 3.08 7.93 9.68
C GLN A 93 4.41 8.54 9.23
N ALA A 94 5.00 8.05 8.13
CA ALA A 94 6.22 8.63 7.59
C ALA A 94 6.00 10.04 7.02
N GLU A 95 4.85 10.26 6.37
CA GLU A 95 4.45 11.55 5.82
C GLU A 95 4.25 12.59 6.92
N SER A 96 3.60 12.23 8.03
CA SER A 96 3.39 13.15 9.14
C SER A 96 4.72 13.61 9.76
N LEU A 97 5.65 12.68 10.00
CA LEU A 97 6.99 13.01 10.51
C LEU A 97 7.82 13.87 9.55
N ARG A 98 7.72 13.62 8.22
CA ARG A 98 8.35 14.50 7.22
C ARG A 98 7.76 15.90 7.25
N SER A 99 6.44 16.03 7.24
CA SER A 99 5.78 17.34 7.31
C SER A 99 6.11 18.09 8.59
N THR A 100 6.21 17.40 9.74
CA THR A 100 6.60 18.01 11.00
C THR A 100 8.04 18.51 10.93
N ARG A 101 8.98 17.73 10.39
CA ARG A 101 10.37 18.19 10.20
C ARG A 101 10.49 19.41 9.29
N GLU A 102 9.68 19.49 8.24
CA GLU A 102 9.68 20.62 7.30
C GLU A 102 9.12 21.91 7.92
N GLN A 103 8.21 21.80 8.89
CA GLN A 103 7.57 22.93 9.55
C GLN A 103 8.34 23.47 10.77
N LEU A 104 9.41 22.79 11.21
CA LEU A 104 10.20 23.27 12.34
C LEU A 104 11.03 24.49 11.94
N VAL A 105 10.89 25.56 12.71
CA VAL A 105 11.75 26.76 12.63
C VAL A 105 12.79 26.65 13.74
N ALA A 106 14.04 26.92 13.41
CA ALA A 106 15.13 26.98 14.37
C ALA A 106 15.66 28.42 14.48
N ARG A 107 16.12 28.78 15.68
CA ARG A 107 16.86 30.00 15.92
C ARG A 107 18.34 29.70 15.73
N ARG A 108 18.99 30.37 14.79
CA ARG A 108 20.43 30.29 14.55
C ARG A 108 21.09 31.54 15.12
N VAL A 109 22.07 31.33 16.00
CA VAL A 109 22.83 32.42 16.61
C VAL A 109 23.97 32.80 15.68
N ARG A 110 23.98 34.04 15.18
CA ARG A 110 25.02 34.53 14.27
C ARG A 110 26.09 35.28 15.07
N GLY A 111 27.05 34.54 15.63
CA GLY A 111 28.12 35.12 16.43
C GLY A 111 29.21 34.11 16.76
N LYS A 112 30.47 34.55 16.76
CA LYS A 112 31.63 33.69 17.03
C LYS A 112 31.69 33.38 18.54
N GLY A 113 31.14 32.24 18.93
CA GLY A 113 31.55 31.53 20.14
C GLY A 113 30.54 31.54 21.29
N PHE A 114 30.12 30.33 21.66
CA PHE A 114 29.82 29.98 23.06
C PHE A 114 31.11 30.14 23.88
N GLY A 115 31.49 31.37 24.20
CA GLY A 115 32.79 31.68 24.78
C GLY A 115 32.76 33.00 25.55
N ASN A 116 32.45 32.88 26.84
CA ASN A 116 32.76 33.81 27.92
C ASN A 116 32.43 35.30 27.71
N GLY A 117 31.20 35.67 28.10
CA GLY A 117 30.86 36.91 28.80
C GLY A 117 31.17 38.25 28.13
N SER A 118 30.18 38.85 27.48
CA SER A 118 29.81 40.27 27.63
C SER A 118 28.57 40.58 26.78
N GLY A 119 27.52 41.13 27.39
CA GLY A 119 26.19 41.28 26.81
C GLY A 119 26.09 42.29 25.66
N GLN A 120 26.23 41.82 24.43
CA GLN A 120 25.84 42.55 23.23
C GLN A 120 25.00 41.61 22.37
N GLY A 121 23.75 42.00 22.12
CA GLY A 121 22.68 41.16 21.55
C GLY A 121 23.16 40.29 20.39
N ASP A 122 23.19 38.98 20.64
CA ASP A 122 23.46 37.99 19.62
C ASP A 122 22.43 38.17 18.49
N ASP A 123 22.90 38.40 17.27
CA ASP A 123 22.04 38.48 16.08
C ASP A 123 21.44 37.09 15.83
N GLU A 124 20.23 36.87 16.35
CA GLU A 124 19.49 35.62 16.19
C GLU A 124 18.61 35.68 14.94
N GLU A 125 18.87 34.81 13.98
CA GLU A 125 18.09 34.69 12.76
C GLU A 125 17.20 33.44 12.81
N GLN A 126 15.92 33.58 12.48
CA GLN A 126 15.01 32.44 12.35
C GLN A 126 15.20 31.79 10.98
N VAL A 127 15.64 30.55 10.97
CA VAL A 127 15.86 29.76 9.76
C VAL A 127 15.05 28.46 9.83
N PRO A 128 14.65 27.88 8.69
CA PRO A 128 14.08 26.53 8.69
C PRO A 128 15.04 25.55 9.37
N ALA A 129 14.52 24.67 10.24
CA ALA A 129 15.36 23.69 10.95
C ALA A 129 16.11 22.74 9.99
N THR A 130 15.61 22.59 8.76
CA THR A 130 16.26 21.84 7.67
C THR A 130 17.50 22.53 7.10
N ALA A 131 17.69 23.83 7.33
CA ALA A 131 18.82 24.60 6.83
C ALA A 131 20.04 24.59 7.78
N LEU A 132 19.87 24.09 9.02
CA LEU A 132 20.95 23.98 10.00
C LEU A 132 21.97 22.92 9.59
N ARG A 133 23.26 23.24 9.79
CA ARG A 133 24.38 22.32 9.56
C ARG A 133 25.12 22.03 10.85
N ARG A 134 25.88 20.94 10.85
CA ARG A 134 26.71 20.55 12.00
C ARG A 134 27.77 21.64 12.24
N GLY A 135 27.64 22.37 13.34
CA GLY A 135 28.51 23.51 13.70
C GLY A 135 27.79 24.86 13.79
N ASP A 136 26.49 24.91 13.47
CA ASP A 136 25.59 26.04 13.78
C ASP A 136 25.08 26.00 15.23
#